data_AF-A0A9D9DHG8-F1
#
_entry.id   AF-A0A9D9DHG8-F1
#
_cell.length_a   1.000
_cell.length_b   1.000
_cell.length_c   1.000
_cell.angle_alpha   90.00
_cell.angle_beta   90.00
_cell.angle_gamma   90.00
#
_symmetry.space_group_name_H-M   'P 1'
#
loop_
_entity.id
_entity.type
_entity.pdbx_description
1 polymer ?
#
loop_
_entity_poly.entity_id
_entity_poly.type
_entity_poly.pdbx_seq_one_letter_code
_entity_poly.pdbx_strand_id
1 'polypeptide(L)'
;MKTLLFAILDNVPATEDLLRLLSQEGYNGTVIPTSGLHHVLPKFDDSTSGAISLSSMVDDLPSGNITLFVVIDDDKVEALKETIREATGNFKSIKGGMFILPVASVEGSL
;
A
#
# COMPACT_ATOMS: atom_id res chain seq x y z
N MET A 1 -20.12 5.44 -12.31
CA MET A 1 -19.71 4.13 -11.75
C MET A 1 -18.56 4.39 -10.79
N LYS A 2 -18.30 3.47 -9.85
CA LYS A 2 -17.21 3.62 -8.88
C LYS A 2 -16.14 2.57 -9.14
N THR A 3 -14.92 2.96 -8.85
CA THR A 3 -13.73 2.11 -8.98
C THR A 3 -13.03 2.03 -7.64
N LEU A 4 -12.55 0.83 -7.30
CA LEU A 4 -11.67 0.61 -6.17
C LEU A 4 -10.24 0.62 -6.68
N LEU A 5 -9.47 1.61 -6.26
CA LEU A 5 -8.04 1.71 -6.55
C LEU A 5 -7.24 1.12 -5.40
N PHE A 6 -6.37 0.17 -5.71
CA PHE A 6 -5.35 -0.34 -4.82
C PHE A 6 -4.01 0.28 -5.17
N ALA A 7 -3.29 0.78 -4.16
CA ALA A 7 -1.88 1.13 -4.26
C ALA A 7 -1.11 0.39 -3.17
N ILE A 8 -0.14 -0.42 -3.58
CA ILE A 8 0.79 -1.12 -2.69
C ILE A 8 2.10 -0.37 -2.78
N LEU A 9 2.62 0.13 -1.66
CA LEU A 9 3.79 0.99 -1.60
C LEU A 9 4.74 0.50 -0.50
N ASP A 10 6.04 0.63 -0.71
CA ASP A 10 7.02 0.44 0.38
C ASP A 10 6.71 1.40 1.55
N ASN A 11 6.90 0.94 2.78
CA ASN A 11 6.74 1.79 3.96
C ASN A 11 8.00 2.66 4.17
N VAL A 12 8.03 3.81 3.50
CA VAL A 12 9.08 4.81 3.60
C VAL A 12 8.49 6.17 3.98
N PRO A 13 9.26 7.13 4.53
CA PRO A 13 8.74 8.45 4.92
C PRO A 13 7.97 9.17 3.79
N ALA A 14 8.43 9.04 2.53
CA ALA A 14 7.76 9.62 1.38
C ALA A 14 6.34 9.04 1.12
N THR A 15 6.07 7.82 1.59
CA THR A 15 4.72 7.23 1.53
C THR A 15 3.78 7.93 2.51
N GLU A 16 4.27 8.36 3.67
CA GLU A 16 3.48 9.15 4.62
C GLU A 16 3.12 10.52 4.05
N ASP A 17 4.06 11.18 3.36
CA ASP A 17 3.82 12.45 2.68
C ASP A 17 2.74 12.31 1.59
N LEU A 18 2.76 11.23 0.81
CA LEU A 18 1.72 10.91 -0.16
C LEU A 18 0.35 10.72 0.52
N LEU A 19 0.27 9.96 1.62
CA LEU A 19 -1.00 9.76 2.33
C LEU A 19 -1.57 11.08 2.86
N ARG A 20 -0.71 11.98 3.36
CA ARG A 20 -1.10 13.33 3.79
C ARG A 20 -1.61 14.17 2.63
N LEU A 21 -0.93 14.14 1.49
CA LEU A 21 -1.36 14.82 0.27
C LEU A 21 -2.75 14.35 -0.18
N LEU A 22 -2.96 13.04 -0.27
CA LEU A 22 -4.26 12.48 -0.69
C LEU A 22 -5.38 12.85 0.27
N SER A 23 -5.12 12.86 1.58
CA SER A 23 -6.09 13.31 2.58
C SER A 23 -6.42 14.80 2.45
N GLN A 24 -5.44 15.65 2.14
CA GLN A 24 -5.65 17.09 1.91
C GLN A 24 -6.44 17.37 0.63
N GLU A 25 -6.26 16.56 -0.41
CA GLU A 25 -7.05 16.63 -1.65
C GLU A 25 -8.48 16.10 -1.49
N GLY A 26 -8.82 15.57 -0.31
CA GLY A 26 -10.16 15.09 0.02
C GLY A 26 -10.43 13.65 -0.42
N TYR A 27 -9.40 12.87 -0.73
CA TYR A 27 -9.57 11.44 -0.99
C TYR A 27 -9.74 10.68 0.33
N ASN A 28 -10.87 10.00 0.46
CA ASN A 28 -11.13 9.12 1.58
C ASN A 28 -10.77 7.68 1.19
N GLY A 29 -9.75 7.15 1.86
CA GLY A 29 -9.22 5.82 1.65
C GLY A 29 -8.94 5.11 2.96
N THR A 30 -8.73 3.81 2.89
CA THR A 30 -8.30 3.02 4.04
C THR A 30 -6.93 2.45 3.75
N VAL A 31 -6.11 2.36 4.79
CA VAL A 31 -4.72 1.94 4.72
C VAL A 31 -4.52 0.75 5.65
N ILE A 32 -3.90 -0.32 5.13
CA ILE A 32 -3.50 -1.47 5.95
C ILE A 32 -2.01 -1.77 5.77
N PRO A 33 -1.30 -2.16 6.84
CA PRO A 33 0.04 -2.70 6.71
C PRO A 33 -0.02 -4.07 6.06
N THR A 34 0.84 -4.32 5.07
CA THR A 34 0.96 -5.60 4.37
C THR A 34 2.41 -6.06 4.30
N SER A 35 2.62 -7.32 3.95
CA SER A 35 3.97 -7.88 3.74
C SER A 35 4.03 -8.52 2.37
N GLY A 36 5.12 -8.24 1.64
CA GLY A 36 5.36 -8.87 0.35
C GLY A 36 5.65 -10.36 0.51
N LEU A 37 5.18 -11.19 -0.43
CA LEU A 37 5.35 -12.64 -0.41
C LEU A 37 6.82 -13.07 -0.21
N HIS A 38 7.76 -12.39 -0.87
CA HIS A 38 9.20 -12.65 -0.73
C HIS A 38 9.72 -12.50 0.70
N HIS A 39 9.12 -11.64 1.51
CA HIS A 39 9.51 -11.44 2.90
C HIS A 39 8.91 -12.51 3.83
N VAL A 40 7.77 -13.09 3.44
CA VAL A 40 7.07 -14.11 4.25
C VAL A 40 7.59 -15.51 3.97
N LEU A 41 8.01 -15.81 2.73
CA LEU A 41 8.48 -17.15 2.34
C LEU A 41 9.63 -17.72 3.20
N PRO A 42 10.70 -16.97 3.54
CA PRO A 42 11.76 -17.47 4.42
C PRO A 42 11.24 -17.90 5.80
N LYS A 43 10.20 -17.24 6.33
CA LYS A 43 9.59 -17.57 7.63
C LYS A 43 8.81 -18.88 7.62
N PHE A 44 8.38 -19.35 6.44
CA PHE A 44 7.73 -20.66 6.29
C PHE A 44 8.73 -21.81 6.12
N ASP A 45 9.95 -21.51 5.66
CA ASP A 45 11.00 -22.51 5.39
C ASP A 45 11.82 -22.85 6.66
N ASP A 46 11.81 -21.97 7.67
CA ASP A 46 12.47 -22.15 8.99
C ASP A 46 11.78 -23.20 9.91
N SER A 47 11.08 -24.18 9.32
CA SER A 47 10.65 -25.39 10.03
C SER A 47 11.81 -26.32 10.42
N THR A 48 13.04 -25.97 10.08
CA THR A 48 14.25 -26.66 10.55
C THR A 48 15.07 -25.80 11.51
N SER A 49 15.06 -26.24 12.78
CA SER A 49 16.16 -26.14 13.74
C SER A 49 16.24 -24.87 14.61
N GLY A 50 15.48 -24.86 15.71
CA GLY A 50 15.97 -24.74 17.10
C GLY A 50 16.90 -23.59 17.54
N ALA A 51 17.28 -22.66 16.67
CA ALA A 51 18.14 -21.53 16.98
C ALA A 51 17.34 -20.25 16.78
N ILE A 52 16.83 -19.70 17.88
CA ILE A 52 16.32 -18.33 17.90
C ILE A 52 17.53 -17.42 17.65
N SER A 53 17.69 -16.95 16.42
CA SER A 53 18.75 -16.00 16.09
C SER A 53 18.42 -14.66 16.77
N LEU A 54 19.42 -13.96 17.29
CA LEU A 54 19.22 -12.59 17.79
C LEU A 54 18.64 -11.67 16.70
N SER A 55 18.91 -11.96 15.43
CA SER A 55 18.31 -11.25 14.29
C SER A 55 16.81 -11.53 14.07
N SER A 56 16.24 -12.60 14.63
CA SER A 56 14.79 -12.82 14.67
C SER A 56 14.10 -12.16 15.87
N MET A 57 14.87 -11.64 16.83
CA MET A 57 14.38 -10.88 17.99
C MET A 57 14.48 -9.36 17.78
N VAL A 58 15.16 -8.93 16.72
CA VAL A 58 15.13 -7.55 16.26
C VAL A 58 13.86 -7.38 15.43
N ASP A 59 12.76 -7.10 16.14
CA ASP A 59 11.56 -6.44 15.59
C ASP A 59 11.93 -4.99 15.20
N ASP A 60 12.92 -4.83 14.31
CA ASP A 60 13.15 -3.55 13.65
C ASP A 60 11.93 -3.29 12.76
N LEU A 61 11.03 -2.49 13.31
CA LEU A 61 10.05 -1.62 12.68
C LEU A 61 10.14 -1.52 11.14
N PRO A 62 8.97 -1.28 10.52
CA PRO A 62 8.30 -2.15 9.58
C PRO A 62 9.06 -2.28 8.25
N SER A 63 9.75 -3.40 8.02
CA SER A 63 10.07 -3.84 6.65
C SER A 63 8.82 -4.40 5.96
N GLY A 64 7.79 -3.56 5.88
CA GLY A 64 6.47 -3.90 5.37
C GLY A 64 6.09 -3.00 4.20
N ASN A 65 5.12 -3.45 3.45
CA ASN A 65 4.43 -2.62 2.48
C ASN A 65 3.22 -1.97 3.17
N ILE A 66 2.73 -0.91 2.60
CA ILE A 66 1.45 -0.31 2.92
C ILE A 66 0.52 -0.55 1.73
N THR A 67 -0.69 -0.99 1.99
CA THR A 67 -1.73 -1.09 0.96
C THR A 67 -2.82 -0.06 1.25
N LEU A 68 -2.90 0.92 0.36
CA LEU A 68 -3.95 1.91 0.30
C LEU A 68 -5.07 1.39 -0.62
N PHE A 69 -6.31 1.55 -0.18
CA PHE A 69 -7.49 1.32 -1.01
C PHE A 69 -8.44 2.51 -0.94
N VAL A 70 -8.77 3.04 -2.11
CA VAL A 70 -9.62 4.21 -2.28
C VAL A 70 -10.78 3.84 -3.19
N VAL A 71 -12.00 4.05 -2.72
CA VAL A 71 -13.19 3.97 -3.57
C VAL A 71 -13.43 5.36 -4.14
N ILE A 72 -13.40 5.46 -5.47
CA ILE A 72 -13.43 6.73 -6.17
C ILE A 72 -14.41 6.68 -7.34
N ASP A 73 -14.96 7.82 -7.71
CA ASP A 73 -15.75 7.95 -8.93
C ASP A 73 -14.86 7.79 -10.17
N ASP A 74 -15.34 7.09 -11.20
CA ASP A 74 -14.52 6.73 -12.37
C ASP A 74 -13.89 7.92 -13.09
N ASP A 75 -14.54 9.09 -13.06
CA ASP A 75 -14.05 10.33 -13.68
C ASP A 75 -12.83 10.92 -12.96
N LYS A 76 -12.61 10.56 -11.70
CA LYS A 76 -11.47 11.03 -10.89
C LYS A 76 -10.33 10.01 -10.80
N VAL A 77 -10.51 8.79 -11.32
CA VAL A 77 -9.51 7.72 -11.26
C VAL A 77 -8.18 8.14 -11.89
N GLU A 78 -8.21 8.74 -13.08
CA GLU A 78 -6.96 9.12 -13.77
C GLU A 78 -6.23 10.26 -13.06
N ALA A 79 -6.95 11.20 -12.44
CA ALA A 79 -6.35 12.26 -11.65
C ALA A 79 -5.61 11.67 -10.43
N LEU A 80 -6.27 10.78 -9.67
CA LEU A 80 -5.65 10.10 -8.53
C LEU A 80 -4.43 9.26 -8.94
N LYS A 81 -4.52 8.53 -10.07
CA LYS A 81 -3.39 7.77 -10.61
C LYS A 81 -2.21 8.67 -10.94
N GLU A 82 -2.46 9.87 -11.46
CA GLU A 82 -1.39 10.83 -11.74
C GLU A 82 -0.74 11.33 -10.46
N THR A 83 -1.52 11.76 -9.46
CA THR A 83 -0.99 12.17 -8.16
C THR A 83 -0.09 11.09 -7.54
N ILE A 84 -0.52 9.83 -7.58
CA ILE A 84 0.27 8.70 -7.06
C ILE A 84 1.53 8.48 -7.92
N ARG A 85 1.44 8.57 -9.26
CA ARG A 85 2.61 8.43 -10.14
C ARG A 85 3.64 9.54 -9.91
N GLU A 86 3.21 10.78 -9.76
CA GLU A 86 4.10 11.91 -9.50
C GLU A 86 4.82 11.74 -8.16
N ALA A 87 4.08 11.44 -7.09
CA ALA A 87 4.66 11.25 -5.76
C ALA A 87 5.61 10.05 -5.67
N THR A 88 5.32 8.96 -6.38
CA THR A 88 6.15 7.74 -6.36
C THR A 88 7.31 7.78 -7.36
N GLY A 89 7.40 8.81 -8.21
CA GLY A 89 8.34 8.85 -9.33
C GLY A 89 8.08 7.73 -10.33
N ASN A 90 6.80 7.45 -10.61
CA ASN A 90 6.32 6.30 -11.38
C ASN A 90 6.83 4.96 -10.80
N PHE A 91 6.65 4.79 -9.50
CA PHE A 91 7.08 3.63 -8.71
C PHE A 91 8.60 3.35 -8.68
N LYS A 92 9.43 4.34 -9.05
CA LYS A 92 10.90 4.22 -8.99
C LYS A 92 11.46 4.66 -7.65
N SER A 93 10.90 5.73 -7.08
CA SER A 93 11.35 6.29 -5.80
C SER A 93 10.69 5.59 -4.62
N ILE A 94 9.41 5.27 -4.75
CA ILE A 94 8.64 4.43 -3.82
C ILE A 94 8.26 3.18 -4.59
N LYS A 95 8.84 2.02 -4.26
CA LYS A 95 8.52 0.79 -4.99
C LYS A 95 7.12 0.32 -4.64
N GLY A 96 6.51 -0.39 -5.57
CA GLY A 96 5.13 -0.80 -5.41
C GLY A 96 4.41 -1.04 -6.72
N GLY A 97 3.09 -1.01 -6.64
CA GLY A 97 2.22 -1.13 -7.80
C GLY A 97 0.82 -0.61 -7.50
N MET A 98 0.08 -0.36 -8.58
CA MET A 98 -1.27 0.18 -8.50
C MET A 98 -2.16 -0.54 -9.52
N PHE A 99 -3.38 -0.87 -9.10
CA PHE A 99 -4.38 -1.52 -9.95
C PHE A 99 -5.78 -1.13 -9.52
N ILE A 100 -6.76 -1.37 -10.39
CA ILE A 100 -8.14 -0.97 -10.18
C ILE A 100 -9.09 -2.16 -10.34
N LEU A 101 -10.18 -2.15 -9.58
CA LEU A 101 -11.29 -3.08 -9.71
C LEU A 101 -12.61 -2.30 -9.86
N PRO A 102 -13.52 -2.70 -10.77
CA PRO A 102 -14.84 -2.08 -10.88
C PRO A 102 -15.69 -2.43 -9.64
N VAL A 103 -16.41 -1.45 -9.10
CA VAL A 103 -17.26 -1.66 -7.92
C VAL A 103 -18.72 -1.69 -8.34
N ALA A 104 -19.39 -2.82 -8.06
CA ALA A 104 -20.80 -3.03 -8.42
C ALA A 104 -21.78 -2.23 -7.54
N SER A 105 -21.47 -2.09 -6.25
CA SER A 105 -22.28 -1.34 -5.28
C SER A 105 -21.40 -0.88 -4.11
N VAL A 106 -21.75 0.24 -3.50
CA VAL A 106 -21.10 0.81 -2.31
C VAL A 106 -22.18 1.30 -1.37
N GLU A 107 -22.08 0.94 -0.10
CA GLU A 107 -22.94 1.46 0.97
C GLU A 107 -22.10 2.22 2.00
N GLY A 108 -22.65 3.32 2.52
CA GLY A 108 -22.02 4.17 3.53
C GLY A 108 -21.59 5.56 3.03
N SER A 109 -21.11 6.38 3.94
CA SER A 109 -20.48 7.67 3.65
C SER A 109 -18.97 7.48 3.61
N LEU A 110 -18.44 7.33 2.39
CA LEU A 110 -17.00 7.37 2.13
C LEU A 110 -16.59 8.81 1.84
#